data_AF-A0A3B8ZF70-F1
#
_entry.id   AF-A0A3B8ZF70-F1
#
_cell.length_a   1.000
_cell.length_b   1.000
_cell.length_c   1.000
_cell.angle_alpha   90.00
_cell.angle_beta   90.00
_cell.angle_gamma   90.00
#
_symmetry.space_group_name_H-M   'P 1'
#
loop_
_entity.id
_entity.type
_entity.pdbx_description
1 polymer ?
#
loop_
_entity_poly.entity_id
_entity_poly.type
_entity_poly.pdbx_seq_one_letter_code
_entity_poly.pdbx_strand_id
1 'polypeptide(L)'
;MTSTSSGLPAEVLEERKRLKDGMLTLRAQHDSGSAALEISHGLADLSDRIVTNLYDLALQSVPGVSPNGLALVAHGGYGRRDVSPY
;
A
#
# COMPACT_ATOMS: atom_id res chain seq x y z
N MET A 1 1.56 -27.51 -15.03
CA MET A 1 1.33 -28.10 -13.70
C MET A 1 2.27 -27.42 -12.72
N THR A 2 1.78 -26.44 -11.97
CA THR A 2 2.44 -25.92 -10.76
C THR A 2 1.33 -25.68 -9.74
N SER A 3 1.17 -26.62 -8.82
CA SER A 3 0.29 -26.54 -7.67
C SER A 3 0.64 -25.29 -6.86
N THR A 4 -0.27 -24.32 -6.77
CA THR A 4 -0.20 -23.27 -5.75
C THR A 4 -0.69 -23.87 -4.43
N SER A 5 0.26 -24.16 -3.54
CA SER A 5 -0.03 -24.25 -2.11
C SER A 5 -0.75 -22.97 -1.67
N SER A 6 -1.72 -23.09 -0.76
CA SER A 6 -2.67 -22.06 -0.31
C SER A 6 -2.06 -20.87 0.46
N GLY A 7 -0.96 -20.30 -0.01
CA GLY A 7 -0.27 -19.15 0.57
C GLY A 7 -0.19 -17.97 -0.40
N LEU A 8 -0.19 -16.75 0.14
CA LEU A 8 0.11 -15.55 -0.62
C LEU A 8 1.61 -15.54 -1.02
N PRO A 9 1.99 -14.95 -2.16
CA PRO A 9 3.39 -14.75 -2.54
C PRO A 9 4.18 -14.02 -1.44
N ALA A 10 5.48 -14.30 -1.34
CA ALA A 10 6.34 -13.74 -0.30
C ALA A 10 6.33 -12.21 -0.33
N GLU A 11 6.31 -11.62 -1.52
CA GLU A 11 6.27 -10.18 -1.76
C GLU A 11 4.97 -9.56 -1.23
N VAL A 12 3.85 -10.27 -1.37
CA VAL A 12 2.56 -9.85 -0.81
C VAL A 12 2.56 -9.94 0.71
N LEU A 13 3.22 -10.95 1.28
CA LEU A 13 3.39 -11.07 2.73
C LEU A 13 4.28 -9.95 3.29
N GLU A 14 5.34 -9.57 2.58
CA GLU A 14 6.19 -8.44 2.96
C GLU A 14 5.43 -7.11 2.91
N GLU A 15 4.62 -6.85 1.88
CA GLU A 15 3.80 -5.64 1.84
C GLU A 15 2.69 -5.62 2.90
N ARG A 16 2.13 -6.78 3.25
CA ARG A 16 1.22 -6.91 4.42
C ARG A 16 1.94 -6.56 5.72
N LYS A 17 3.17 -7.03 5.91
CA LYS A 17 3.98 -6.70 7.08
C LYS A 17 4.29 -5.20 7.10
N ARG A 18 4.68 -4.61 5.97
CA ARG A 18 4.90 -3.17 5.82
C ARG A 18 3.67 -2.35 6.21
N LEU A 19 2.49 -2.76 5.76
CA LEU A 19 1.24 -2.11 6.14
C LEU A 19 1.06 -2.11 7.65
N LYS A 20 1.19 -3.28 8.28
CA LYS A 20 1.03 -3.43 9.73
C LYS A 20 2.03 -2.56 10.50
N ASP A 21 3.31 -2.67 10.18
CA ASP A 21 4.39 -1.99 10.91
C ASP A 21 4.32 -0.46 10.69
N GLY A 22 4.00 -0.03 9.47
CA GLY A 22 3.78 1.38 9.14
C GLY A 22 2.58 1.97 9.88
N MET A 23 1.46 1.26 9.92
CA MET A 23 0.27 1.68 10.69
C MET A 23 0.55 1.77 12.19
N LEU A 24 1.34 0.85 12.76
CA LEU A 24 1.75 0.93 14.17
C LEU A 24 2.66 2.14 14.42
N THR A 25 3.58 2.42 13.50
CA THR A 25 4.48 3.58 13.59
C THR A 25 3.71 4.89 13.56
N LEU A 26 2.81 5.06 12.59
CA LEU A 26 1.96 6.25 12.46
C LEU A 26 1.03 6.42 13.67
N ARG A 27 0.53 5.30 14.24
CA ARG A 27 -0.25 5.33 15.46
C ARG A 27 0.56 5.84 16.64
N ALA A 28 1.78 5.34 16.83
CA ALA A 28 2.66 5.79 17.89
C ALA A 28 3.02 7.28 17.77
N GLN A 29 3.24 7.77 16.54
CA GLN A 29 3.46 9.19 16.26
C GLN A 29 2.24 10.06 16.58
N HIS A 30 1.04 9.59 16.23
CA HIS A 30 -0.20 10.26 16.59
C HIS A 30 -0.35 10.33 18.12
N ASP A 31 -0.17 9.21 18.81
CA ASP A 31 -0.31 9.11 20.26
C ASP A 31 0.77 9.92 21.00
N SER A 32 1.92 10.20 20.37
CA SER A 32 2.94 11.10 20.88
C SER A 32 2.68 12.59 20.60
N GLY A 33 1.55 12.94 19.99
CA GLY A 33 1.14 14.32 19.72
C GLY A 33 1.65 14.94 18.42
N SER A 34 2.05 14.13 17.43
CA SER A 34 2.38 14.66 16.09
C SER A 34 1.16 15.30 15.43
N ALA A 35 1.36 16.20 14.46
CA ALA A 35 0.24 16.91 13.85
C ALA A 35 -0.63 15.96 13.03
N ALA A 36 -1.96 16.11 13.12
CA ALA A 36 -2.91 15.27 12.40
C ALA A 36 -2.65 15.23 10.88
N LEU A 37 -2.25 16.37 10.30
CA LEU A 37 -1.89 16.47 8.88
C LEU A 37 -0.67 15.62 8.51
N GLU A 38 0.34 15.54 9.39
CA GLU A 38 1.52 14.70 9.18
C GLU A 38 1.13 13.22 9.19
N ILE A 39 0.22 12.82 10.08
CA ILE A 39 -0.32 11.46 10.14
C ILE A 39 -1.13 11.14 8.87
N SER A 40 -2.03 12.04 8.44
CA SER A 40 -2.81 11.87 7.21
C SER A 40 -1.93 11.71 5.97
N HIS A 41 -0.89 12.52 5.84
CA HIS A 41 0.08 12.39 4.76
C HIS A 41 0.85 11.06 4.84
N GLY A 42 1.31 10.68 6.03
CA GLY A 42 2.03 9.41 6.24
C GLY A 42 1.17 8.19 5.90
N LEU A 43 -0.14 8.22 6.23
CA LEU A 43 -1.09 7.17 5.86
C LEU A 43 -1.28 7.09 4.34
N ALA A 44 -1.34 8.23 3.66
CA ALA A 44 -1.43 8.28 2.21
C ALA A 44 -0.14 7.74 1.56
N ASP A 45 1.04 8.12 2.05
CA ASP A 45 2.33 7.63 1.53
C ASP A 45 2.53 6.14 1.76
N LEU A 46 2.12 5.62 2.92
CA LEU A 46 2.14 4.18 3.20
C LEU A 46 1.25 3.43 2.21
N SER A 47 0.04 3.94 1.97
CA SER A 47 -0.90 3.36 1.01
C SER A 47 -0.35 3.39 -0.42
N ASP A 48 0.21 4.52 -0.84
CA ASP A 48 0.79 4.69 -2.18
C ASP A 48 1.89 3.69 -2.47
N ARG A 49 2.81 3.53 -1.53
CA ARG A 49 3.89 2.56 -1.63
C ARG A 49 3.37 1.13 -1.78
N ILE A 50 2.42 0.73 -0.94
CA ILE A 50 1.89 -0.64 -0.93
C ILE A 50 1.13 -0.93 -2.22
N VAL A 51 0.22 -0.03 -2.62
CA VAL A 51 -0.63 -0.25 -3.79
C VAL A 51 0.22 -0.27 -5.06
N THR A 52 1.19 0.64 -5.20
CA THR A 52 2.10 0.67 -6.35
C THR A 52 2.95 -0.60 -6.44
N ASN A 53 3.54 -1.04 -5.32
CA ASN A 53 4.32 -2.28 -5.29
C ASN A 53 3.48 -3.51 -5.66
N LEU A 54 2.25 -3.61 -5.14
CA LEU A 54 1.33 -4.71 -5.47
C LEU A 54 0.88 -4.66 -6.92
N TYR A 55 0.68 -3.46 -7.48
CA TYR A 55 0.34 -3.28 -8.88
C TYR A 55 1.49 -3.75 -9.80
N ASP A 56 2.72 -3.37 -9.49
CA ASP A 56 3.90 -3.81 -10.24
C ASP A 56 4.10 -5.33 -10.17
N LEU A 57 3.90 -5.93 -8.99
CA LEU A 57 3.93 -7.39 -8.81
C LEU A 57 2.84 -8.08 -9.64
N ALA A 58 1.64 -7.50 -9.69
CA ALA A 58 0.55 -8.03 -10.50
C ALA A 58 0.88 -7.99 -12.00
N LEU A 59 1.44 -6.87 -12.48
CA LEU A 59 1.87 -6.74 -13.88
C LEU A 59 2.93 -7.78 -14.24
N GLN A 60 3.92 -8.02 -13.37
CA GLN A 60 4.98 -9.01 -13.58
C GLN A 60 4.44 -10.46 -13.57
N SER A 61 3.33 -10.71 -12.87
CA SER A 61 2.74 -12.05 -12.76
C SER A 61 1.93 -12.48 -13.99
N VAL A 62 1.59 -11.55 -14.90
CA VAL A 62 0.75 -11.81 -16.07
C VAL A 62 1.61 -11.80 -17.35
N PRO A 63 1.89 -12.96 -17.96
CA PRO A 63 2.69 -13.02 -19.19
C PRO A 63 2.06 -12.23 -20.33
N GLY A 64 2.85 -11.39 -21.00
CA GLY A 64 2.41 -10.63 -22.17
C GLY A 64 1.54 -9.40 -21.86
N VAL A 65 1.30 -9.09 -20.58
CA VAL A 65 0.68 -7.82 -20.19
C VAL A 65 1.67 -6.67 -20.44
N SER A 66 1.18 -5.61 -21.09
CA SER A 66 1.88 -4.34 -21.20
C SER A 66 1.19 -3.32 -20.29
N PRO A 67 1.94 -2.51 -19.52
CA PRO A 67 1.35 -1.42 -18.75
C PRO A 67 0.82 -0.29 -19.64
N ASN A 68 1.10 -0.29 -20.95
CA ASN A 68 0.64 0.75 -21.86
C ASN A 68 -0.89 0.79 -21.90
N GLY A 69 -1.46 1.96 -21.59
CA GLY A 69 -2.90 2.18 -21.53
C GLY A 69 -3.55 1.76 -20.20
N LEU A 70 -2.77 1.33 -19.21
CA LEU A 70 -3.24 1.13 -17.85
C LEU A 70 -2.80 2.30 -16.97
N ALA A 71 -3.69 2.70 -16.06
CA ALA A 71 -3.41 3.71 -15.05
C ALA A 71 -3.99 3.28 -13.71
N LEU A 72 -3.21 3.44 -12.65
CA LEU A 72 -3.68 3.33 -11.28
C LEU A 72 -4.09 4.73 -10.80
N VAL A 73 -5.37 4.90 -10.47
CA VAL A 73 -5.92 6.20 -10.06
C VAL A 73 -6.39 6.13 -8.62
N ALA A 74 -5.67 6.82 -7.73
CA ALA A 74 -6.07 6.97 -6.34
C ALA A 74 -7.26 7.93 -6.21
N HIS A 75 -8.27 7.55 -5.43
CA HIS A 75 -9.46 8.35 -5.17
C HIS A 75 -9.72 8.55 -3.67
N GLY A 76 -10.71 9.38 -3.32
CA GLY A 76 -11.12 9.61 -1.93
C GLY A 76 -10.04 10.30 -1.09
N GLY A 77 -10.03 10.05 0.22
CA GLY A 77 -9.05 10.64 1.15
C GLY A 77 -7.60 10.28 0.77
N TYR A 78 -7.34 9.03 0.40
CA TYR A 78 -6.04 8.59 -0.10
C TYR A 78 -5.60 9.39 -1.34
N GLY A 79 -6.46 9.49 -2.37
CA GLY A 79 -6.15 10.26 -3.58
C GLY A 79 -5.94 11.75 -3.33
N ARG A 80 -6.58 12.32 -2.30
CA ARG A 80 -6.37 13.72 -1.88
C ARG A 80 -5.23 13.90 -0.87
N ARG A 81 -4.59 12.80 -0.43
CA ARG A 81 -3.64 12.77 0.69
C ARG A 81 -4.22 13.28 2.01
N ASP A 82 -5.53 13.18 2.15
CA ASP A 82 -6.34 13.62 3.29
C ASP A 82 -7.07 12.40 3.86
N VAL A 83 -6.29 11.40 4.27
CA VAL A 83 -6.81 10.19 4.92
C VAL A 83 -7.19 10.56 6.35
N SER A 84 -8.42 10.23 6.76
CA SER A 84 -8.83 10.43 8.15
C SER A 84 -7.85 9.68 9.06
N PRO A 85 -7.16 10.39 9.97
CA PRO A 85 -6.45 9.71 11.04
C PRO A 85 -7.46 9.06 11.99
N TYR A 86 -6.96 8.16 12.83
CA TYR A 86 -7.69 7.28 13.75
C TYR A 86 -8.86 7.93 14.50
#